data_AF-A0A377CVV5-F1
#
_entry.id   AF-A0A377CVV5-F1
#
_cell.length_a   1.000
_cell.length_b   1.000
_cell.length_c   1.000
_cell.angle_alpha   90.00
_cell.angle_beta   90.00
_cell.angle_gamma   90.00
#
_symmetry.space_group_name_H-M   'P 1'
#
loop_
_entity.id
_entity.type
_entity.pdbx_description
1 polymer ?
#
loop_
_entity_poly.entity_id
_entity_poly.type
_entity_poly.pdbx_seq_one_letter_code
_entity_poly.pdbx_strand_id
1 'polypeptide(L)'
;MIINTGSAGGLAPTLKVGDIVVSDEARYHDADVTAFGYEYGQLPGCPAGFKADDKLIAAAEACIAELNLNAVRGLIVSGDAFINGSVGLAKIRHNFPQAIAVEMEATAIAHVCHNFNVPFVVVRAISDVADQTVSS
;
A
#
# COMPACT_ATOMS: atom_id res chain seq x y z
N MET A 1 -19.09 3.22 2.04
CA MET A 1 -17.89 2.39 2.22
C MET A 1 -17.35 2.01 0.87
N ILE A 2 -16.03 1.92 0.72
CA ILE A 2 -15.34 1.40 -0.46
C ILE A 2 -14.39 0.26 -0.05
N ILE A 3 -14.41 -0.83 -0.81
CA ILE A 3 -13.41 -1.90 -0.71
C ILE A 3 -12.67 -1.90 -2.04
N ASN A 4 -11.36 -1.67 -2.00
CA ASN A 4 -10.55 -1.65 -3.21
C ASN A 4 -9.61 -2.86 -3.22
N THR A 5 -9.85 -3.78 -4.14
CA THR A 5 -9.08 -5.02 -4.31
C THR A 5 -8.17 -4.93 -5.53
N GLY A 6 -7.03 -5.62 -5.50
CA GLY A 6 -6.13 -5.71 -6.65
C GLY A 6 -4.91 -6.59 -6.34
N SER A 7 -3.88 -6.49 -7.17
CA SER A 7 -2.57 -7.08 -6.91
C SER A 7 -1.51 -6.00 -6.68
N ALA A 8 -0.42 -6.32 -5.99
CA ALA A 8 0.68 -5.40 -5.74
C ALA A 8 2.03 -6.13 -5.69
N GLY A 9 3.11 -5.37 -5.90
CA GLY A 9 4.47 -5.83 -5.67
C GLY A 9 4.79 -5.79 -4.18
N GLY A 10 5.36 -6.88 -3.66
CA GLY A 10 5.75 -7.02 -2.26
C GLY A 10 7.07 -6.30 -1.97
N LEU A 11 7.06 -5.42 -0.98
CA LEU A 11 8.24 -4.76 -0.46
C LEU A 11 8.75 -5.48 0.80
N ALA A 12 7.91 -5.88 1.75
CA ALA A 12 8.45 -6.53 2.95
C ALA A 12 9.13 -7.88 2.61
N PRO A 13 10.37 -8.15 3.07
CA PRO A 13 11.09 -9.40 2.77
C PRO A 13 10.42 -10.64 3.38
N THR A 14 9.51 -10.44 4.33
CA THR A 14 8.70 -11.48 4.94
C THR A 14 7.51 -11.91 4.09
N LEU A 15 7.14 -11.14 3.05
CA LEU A 15 6.03 -11.46 2.18
C LEU A 15 6.37 -12.58 1.20
N LYS A 16 5.32 -13.31 0.81
CA LYS A 16 5.35 -14.35 -0.21
C LYS A 16 4.27 -14.06 -1.26
N VAL A 17 4.49 -14.57 -2.47
CA VAL A 17 3.44 -14.59 -3.50
C VAL A 17 2.21 -15.31 -2.94
N GLY A 18 1.04 -14.68 -3.07
CA GLY A 18 -0.23 -15.16 -2.53
C GLY A 18 -0.57 -14.65 -1.12
N ASP A 19 0.34 -13.98 -0.41
CA ASP A 19 -0.03 -13.23 0.79
C ASP A 19 -1.01 -12.11 0.44
N ILE A 20 -1.95 -11.83 1.34
CA ILE A 20 -2.97 -10.81 1.17
C ILE A 20 -2.65 -9.64 2.09
N VAL A 21 -2.25 -8.52 1.51
CA VAL A 21 -2.01 -7.28 2.23
C VAL A 21 -3.32 -6.55 2.49
N VAL A 22 -3.53 -6.12 3.73
CA VAL A 22 -4.63 -5.25 4.16
C VAL A 22 -4.05 -3.91 4.60
N SER A 23 -4.46 -2.80 3.97
CA SER A 23 -3.91 -1.48 4.30
C SER A 23 -4.34 -1.04 5.70
N ASP A 24 -3.40 -0.62 6.54
CA ASP A 24 -3.70 0.27 7.68
C ASP A 24 -3.64 1.75 7.26
N GLU A 25 -2.74 2.07 6.33
CA GLU A 25 -2.52 3.39 5.76
C GLU A 25 -2.12 3.28 4.28
N ALA A 26 -2.43 4.32 3.50
CA ALA A 26 -1.96 4.48 2.13
C ALA A 26 -1.22 5.81 1.94
N ARG A 27 -0.10 5.83 1.20
CA ARG A 27 0.73 7.02 0.94
C ARG A 27 1.24 7.10 -0.50
N TYR A 28 1.42 8.32 -1.01
CA TYR A 28 2.03 8.49 -2.32
C TYR A 28 3.53 8.31 -2.22
N HIS A 29 4.13 7.50 -3.10
CA HIS A 29 5.59 7.36 -3.15
C HIS A 29 6.27 8.33 -4.13
N ASP A 30 5.50 9.07 -4.91
CA ASP A 30 5.96 9.95 -5.98
C ASP A 30 5.57 11.43 -5.79
N ALA A 31 4.84 11.76 -4.72
CA ALA A 31 4.56 13.13 -4.34
C ALA A 31 5.75 13.75 -3.57
N ASP A 32 6.33 14.83 -4.09
CA ASP A 32 7.41 15.56 -3.44
C ASP A 32 7.19 17.08 -3.52
N VAL A 33 6.75 17.63 -2.40
CA VAL A 33 6.66 19.07 -2.15
C VAL A 33 7.45 19.44 -0.88
N THR A 34 8.51 18.68 -0.59
CA THR A 34 9.37 18.87 0.60
C THR A 34 10.05 20.24 0.62
N ALA A 35 10.24 20.87 -0.54
CA ALA A 35 10.71 22.25 -0.66
C ALA A 35 9.82 23.27 0.08
N PHE A 36 8.56 22.91 0.35
CA PHE A 36 7.61 23.72 1.11
C PHE A 36 7.40 23.23 2.56
N GLY A 37 8.22 22.30 3.04
CA GLY A 37 8.21 21.81 4.43
C GLY A 37 7.23 20.66 4.73
N TYR A 38 6.63 20.06 3.70
CA TYR A 38 5.77 18.88 3.82
C TYR A 38 6.60 17.59 3.94
N GLU A 39 5.99 16.54 4.48
CA GLU A 39 6.59 15.20 4.50
C GLU A 39 6.71 14.64 3.07
N TYR A 40 7.74 13.82 2.81
CA TYR A 40 7.83 13.11 1.53
C TYR A 40 6.59 12.22 1.34
N GLY A 41 5.96 12.27 0.16
CA GLY A 41 4.70 11.58 -0.12
C GLY A 41 3.44 12.35 0.27
N GLN A 42 3.56 13.50 0.94
CA GLN A 42 2.42 14.33 1.33
C GLN A 42 2.07 15.36 0.25
N LEU A 43 0.78 15.46 -0.10
CA LEU A 43 0.26 16.56 -0.91
C LEU A 43 -0.17 17.75 -0.04
N PRO A 44 -0.05 19.00 -0.52
CA PRO A 44 -0.55 20.17 0.20
C PRO A 44 -2.04 20.06 0.51
N GLY A 45 -2.42 20.38 1.75
CA GLY A 45 -3.81 20.30 2.21
C GLY A 45 -4.30 18.88 2.53
N CYS A 46 -3.46 17.86 2.41
CA CYS A 46 -3.78 16.47 2.73
C CYS A 46 -2.99 15.99 3.97
N PRO A 47 -3.47 14.96 4.69
CA PRO A 47 -2.61 14.22 5.59
C PRO A 47 -1.46 13.55 4.82
N ALA A 48 -0.35 13.24 5.50
CA ALA A 48 0.78 12.53 4.89
C ALA A 48 0.45 11.09 4.49
N GLY A 49 -0.55 10.49 5.13
CA GLY A 49 -1.12 9.19 4.79
C GLY A 49 -2.60 9.11 5.11
N PHE A 50 -3.30 8.27 4.37
CA PHE A 50 -4.74 8.08 4.48
C PHE A 50 -5.01 6.78 5.22
N LYS A 51 -5.58 6.87 6.42
CA LYS A 51 -5.88 5.72 7.27
C LYS A 51 -7.12 4.98 6.78
N ALA A 52 -7.02 3.66 6.67
CA ALA A 52 -8.16 2.80 6.43
C ALA A 52 -9.04 2.70 7.69
N ASP A 53 -10.29 2.28 7.50
CA ASP A 53 -11.25 2.15 8.61
C ASP A 53 -11.00 0.88 9.42
N ASP A 54 -10.84 1.00 10.75
CA ASP A 54 -10.51 -0.11 11.65
C ASP A 54 -11.50 -1.28 11.59
N LYS A 55 -12.80 -1.01 11.38
CA LYS A 55 -13.81 -2.08 11.29
C LYS A 55 -13.68 -2.82 9.97
N LEU A 56 -13.30 -2.13 8.90
CA LEU A 56 -13.10 -2.73 7.59
C LEU A 56 -11.79 -3.52 7.51
N ILE A 57 -10.74 -3.05 8.17
CA ILE A 57 -9.50 -3.82 8.38
C ILE A 57 -9.84 -5.13 9.09
N ALA A 58 -10.51 -5.07 10.24
CA ALA A 58 -10.85 -6.26 11.02
C ALA A 58 -11.76 -7.23 10.23
N ALA A 59 -12.74 -6.71 9.49
CA ALA A 59 -13.61 -7.53 8.64
C ALA A 59 -12.83 -8.19 7.50
N ALA A 60 -11.92 -7.47 6.84
CA ALA A 60 -11.08 -8.02 5.78
C ALA A 60 -10.17 -9.12 6.32
N GLU A 61 -9.47 -8.89 7.44
CA GLU A 61 -8.60 -9.88 8.09
C GLU A 61 -9.39 -11.15 8.47
N ALA A 62 -10.60 -11.00 9.02
CA ALA A 62 -11.47 -12.13 9.35
C ALA A 62 -11.88 -12.94 8.11
N CYS A 63 -12.33 -12.28 7.04
CA CYS A 63 -12.69 -12.95 5.79
C CYS A 63 -11.49 -13.68 5.14
N ILE A 64 -10.29 -13.09 5.19
CA ILE A 64 -9.07 -13.72 4.66
C ILE A 64 -8.72 -14.97 5.48
N ALA A 65 -8.88 -14.92 6.80
CA ALA A 65 -8.65 -16.06 7.69
C ALA A 65 -9.65 -17.20 7.43
N GLU A 66 -10.94 -16.90 7.20
CA GLU A 66 -11.95 -17.90 6.83
C GLU A 66 -11.62 -18.64 5.52
N LEU A 67 -10.91 -17.97 4.62
CA LEU A 67 -10.43 -18.55 3.36
C LEU A 67 -9.10 -19.33 3.51
N ASN A 68 -8.58 -19.47 4.73
CA ASN A 68 -7.26 -20.07 5.03
C ASN A 68 -6.10 -19.39 4.27
N LEU A 69 -6.20 -18.07 4.08
CA LEU A 69 -5.16 -17.25 3.46
C LEU A 69 -4.40 -16.45 4.54
N ASN A 70 -3.18 -16.01 4.21
CA ASN A 70 -2.35 -15.23 5.12
C ASN A 70 -2.62 -13.72 4.93
N ALA A 71 -3.18 -13.08 5.97
CA ALA A 71 -3.39 -11.64 5.99
C ALA A 71 -2.17 -10.92 6.59
N VAL A 72 -1.67 -9.89 5.91
CA VAL A 72 -0.58 -9.04 6.42
C VAL A 72 -1.03 -7.60 6.41
N ARG A 73 -1.17 -7.00 7.59
CA ARG A 73 -1.53 -5.58 7.72
C ARG A 73 -0.32 -4.68 7.58
N GLY A 74 -0.46 -3.56 6.86
CA GLY A 74 0.56 -2.51 6.85
C GLY A 74 0.40 -1.49 5.72
N LEU A 75 1.41 -0.63 5.61
CA LEU A 75 1.43 0.50 4.67
C LEU A 75 1.51 0.03 3.22
N ILE A 76 0.57 0.50 2.40
CA ILE A 76 0.63 0.42 0.93
C ILE A 76 1.05 1.79 0.38
N VAL A 77 1.97 1.81 -0.57
CA VAL A 77 2.34 3.05 -1.26
C VAL A 77 1.96 3.01 -2.74
N SER A 78 1.56 4.16 -3.29
CA SER A 78 1.11 4.27 -4.69
C SER A 78 1.80 5.40 -5.46
N GLY A 79 1.88 5.25 -6.77
CA GLY A 79 2.31 6.30 -7.69
C GLY A 79 2.15 5.89 -9.15
N ASP A 80 2.29 6.83 -10.08
CA ASP A 80 1.98 6.64 -11.51
C ASP A 80 3.10 5.93 -12.31
N ALA A 81 4.03 5.27 -11.62
CA ALA A 81 5.14 4.55 -12.23
C ALA A 81 5.07 3.07 -11.85
N PHE A 82 5.16 2.20 -12.86
CA PHE A 82 5.35 0.77 -12.62
C PHE A 82 6.78 0.51 -12.11
N ILE A 83 6.91 0.11 -10.83
CA ILE A 83 8.20 -0.11 -10.18
C ILE A 83 8.51 -1.61 -10.11
N ASN A 84 9.39 -2.10 -11.00
CA ASN A 84 9.85 -3.50 -11.03
C ASN A 84 11.38 -3.67 -10.93
N GLY A 85 12.14 -2.58 -10.88
CA GLY A 85 13.60 -2.60 -10.83
C GLY A 85 14.14 -2.35 -9.42
N SER A 86 15.28 -2.98 -9.09
CA SER A 86 15.94 -2.88 -7.78
C SER A 86 16.20 -1.43 -7.34
N VAL A 87 16.54 -0.54 -8.28
CA VAL A 87 16.79 0.89 -7.99
C VAL A 87 15.53 1.62 -7.54
N GLY A 88 14.40 1.41 -8.25
CA GLY A 88 13.13 2.04 -7.90
C GLY A 88 12.59 1.52 -6.56
N LEU A 89 12.67 0.21 -6.36
CA LEU A 89 12.27 -0.45 -5.11
C LEU A 89 13.14 0.02 -3.94
N ALA A 90 14.46 0.13 -4.12
CA ALA A 90 15.36 0.64 -3.08
C ALA A 90 15.04 2.08 -2.69
N LYS A 91 14.70 2.94 -3.66
CA LYS A 91 14.28 4.33 -3.38
C LYS A 91 12.98 4.37 -2.56
N ILE A 92 11.99 3.55 -2.91
CA ILE A 92 10.75 3.47 -2.15
C ILE A 92 11.00 2.98 -0.73
N ARG A 93 11.80 1.91 -0.56
CA ARG A 93 12.17 1.39 0.77
C ARG A 93 12.92 2.41 1.62
N HIS A 94 13.76 3.24 0.99
CA HIS A 94 14.47 4.30 1.70
C HIS A 94 13.51 5.36 2.22
N ASN A 95 12.56 5.79 1.38
CA ASN A 95 11.60 6.84 1.72
C ASN A 95 10.47 6.34 2.65
N PHE A 96 10.08 5.07 2.53
CA PHE A 96 9.04 4.42 3.33
C PHE A 96 9.52 3.05 3.84
N PRO A 97 10.38 3.00 4.87
CA PRO A 97 10.92 1.74 5.41
C PRO A 97 9.86 0.75 5.91
N GLN A 98 8.68 1.26 6.27
CA GLN A 98 7.53 0.51 6.76
C GLN A 98 6.56 0.08 5.65
N ALA A 99 6.77 0.49 4.40
CA ALA A 99 5.92 0.08 3.28
C ALA A 99 6.07 -1.42 3.02
N ILE A 100 4.94 -2.11 2.93
CA ILE A 100 4.90 -3.55 2.70
C ILE A 100 4.49 -3.90 1.27
N ALA A 101 3.79 -3.00 0.56
CA ALA A 101 3.42 -3.19 -0.84
C ALA A 101 3.47 -1.87 -1.64
N VAL A 102 3.73 -1.99 -2.94
CA VAL A 102 3.69 -0.88 -3.91
C VAL A 102 2.79 -1.22 -5.09
N GLU A 103 1.97 -0.26 -5.51
CA GLU A 103 1.07 -0.35 -6.67
C GLU A 103 0.72 1.06 -7.18
N MET A 104 -0.37 1.25 -7.94
CA MET A 104 -0.62 2.50 -8.68
C MET A 104 -1.93 3.23 -8.30
N GLU A 105 -2.86 2.64 -7.55
CA GLU A 105 -4.22 3.21 -7.36
C GLU A 105 -4.67 3.40 -5.90
N ALA A 106 -4.13 2.61 -4.95
CA ALA A 106 -4.63 2.52 -3.57
C ALA A 106 -4.70 3.89 -2.89
N THR A 107 -3.64 4.68 -3.00
CA THR A 107 -3.56 6.00 -2.36
C THR A 107 -4.50 7.00 -3.02
N ALA A 108 -4.68 6.97 -4.34
CA ALA A 108 -5.63 7.83 -5.02
C ALA A 108 -7.08 7.56 -4.60
N ILE A 109 -7.44 6.28 -4.47
CA ILE A 109 -8.76 5.88 -3.98
C ILE A 109 -8.94 6.27 -2.51
N ALA A 110 -7.93 6.04 -1.67
CA ALA A 110 -7.94 6.42 -0.27
C ALA A 110 -8.09 7.94 -0.08
N HIS A 111 -7.39 8.73 -0.90
CA HIS A 111 -7.49 10.19 -0.92
C HIS A 111 -8.91 10.66 -1.27
N VAL A 112 -9.52 10.12 -2.33
CA VAL A 112 -10.91 10.45 -2.67
C VAL A 112 -11.86 10.05 -1.53
N CYS A 113 -11.70 8.85 -0.97
CA CYS A 113 -12.51 8.40 0.17
C CYS A 113 -12.39 9.34 1.38
N HIS A 114 -11.17 9.78 1.70
CA HIS A 114 -10.90 10.76 2.76
C HIS A 114 -11.64 12.09 2.49
N ASN A 115 -11.52 12.64 1.28
CA ASN A 115 -12.16 13.92 0.92
C ASN A 115 -13.69 13.88 1.02
N PHE A 116 -14.30 12.71 0.80
CA PHE A 116 -15.74 12.52 0.89
C PHE A 116 -16.20 11.92 2.24
N ASN A 117 -15.30 11.76 3.22
CA ASN A 117 -15.58 11.11 4.50
C ASN A 117 -16.22 9.72 4.35
N VAL A 118 -15.76 8.94 3.36
CA VAL A 118 -16.22 7.58 3.10
C VAL A 118 -15.21 6.58 3.68
N PRO A 119 -15.64 5.68 4.59
CA PRO A 119 -14.76 4.61 5.09
C PRO A 119 -14.25 3.72 3.97
N PHE A 120 -12.97 3.35 4.01
CA PHE A 120 -12.37 2.49 3.00
C PHE A 120 -11.41 1.45 3.60
N VAL A 121 -11.15 0.39 2.84
CA VAL A 121 -10.01 -0.51 3.04
C VAL A 121 -9.45 -0.91 1.68
N VAL A 122 -8.12 -0.99 1.59
CA VAL A 122 -7.43 -1.51 0.41
C VAL A 122 -6.93 -2.92 0.72
N VAL A 123 -7.18 -3.84 -0.20
CA VAL A 123 -6.71 -5.22 -0.14
C VAL A 123 -5.90 -5.52 -1.39
N ARG A 124 -4.71 -6.09 -1.23
CA ARG A 124 -3.81 -6.42 -2.34
C ARG A 124 -3.26 -7.83 -2.21
N ALA A 125 -3.43 -8.66 -3.24
CA ALA A 125 -2.71 -9.93 -3.34
C ALA A 125 -1.29 -9.66 -3.83
N ILE A 126 -0.28 -10.25 -3.18
CA ILE A 126 1.11 -10.11 -3.61
C ILE A 126 1.36 -10.98 -4.84
N SER A 127 1.68 -10.35 -5.97
CA SER A 127 1.98 -11.03 -7.26
C SER A 127 3.45 -11.43 -7.39
N ASP A 128 4.33 -10.66 -6.77
CA ASP A 128 5.77 -10.78 -6.84
C ASP A 128 6.38 -10.14 -5.60
N VAL A 129 7.59 -10.55 -5.22
CA VAL A 129 8.30 -9.96 -4.08
C VAL A 129 9.63 -9.43 -4.59
N ALA A 130 9.91 -8.17 -4.29
CA ALA A 130 11.18 -7.52 -4.59
C ALA A 130 12.35 -8.42 -4.19
N ASP A 131 13.30 -8.58 -5.11
CA ASP A 131 14.54 -9.37 -4.95
C ASP A 131 14.39 -10.91 -4.90
N GLN A 132 13.18 -11.46 -5.09
CA GLN A 132 13.02 -12.89 -5.38
C GLN A 132 13.21 -13.16 -6.87
N THR A 133 14.45 -13.41 -7.30
CA THR A 133 14.68 -14.07 -8.59
C THR A 133 14.10 -15.48 -8.54
N VAL A 134 13.21 -15.81 -9.48
CA VAL A 134 12.85 -17.19 -9.79
C VAL A 134 14.11 -17.90 -10.26
N SER A 135 14.77 -18.63 -9.37
CA SER A 135 15.76 -19.62 -9.76
C SER A 135 15.02 -20.77 -10.43
N SER A 136 15.05 -20.80 -11.76
CA SER A 136 14.70 -21.96 -12.59
C SER A 136 15.74 -23.07 -12.43
#